data_AF-A0A2P8HBJ3-F1
#
_entry.id   AF-A0A2P8HBJ3-F1
#
_cell.length_a   1.000
_cell.length_b   1.000
_cell.length_c   1.000
_cell.angle_alpha   90.00
_cell.angle_beta   90.00
_cell.angle_gamma   90.00
#
_symmetry.space_group_name_H-M   'P 1'
#
loop_
_entity.id
_entity.type
_entity.pdbx_description
1 polymer ?
#
loop_
_entity_poly.entity_id
_entity_poly.type
_entity_poly.pdbx_seq_one_letter_code
_entity_poly.pdbx_strand_id
1 'polypeptide(L)'
;MLTSAAWWFAAALSLAAGALGFIVLLTVHYYIEKDLNQRVPFFPFNLLAVLFITSFFGGTFTMVYGIIFEGVRDIGWFYVLLKAYIMPLPLLLAGYIFLFPQFRSWRRPYQAVEGTNVVKLKTRHYQKRSRYI
;
A
#
# COMPACT_ATOMS: atom_id res chain seq x y z
N MET A 1 6.20 10.17 30.94
CA MET A 1 6.75 11.03 29.88
C MET A 1 7.32 10.12 28.80
N LEU A 2 6.47 9.68 27.87
CA LEU A 2 6.95 9.03 26.65
C LEU A 2 7.93 9.96 25.94
N THR A 3 9.14 9.47 25.68
CA THR A 3 10.15 10.21 24.93
C THR A 3 9.68 10.36 23.49
N SER A 4 9.99 11.50 22.88
CA SER A 4 9.75 11.73 21.44
C SER A 4 10.27 10.58 20.57
N ALA A 5 11.36 9.94 21.00
CA ALA A 5 11.95 8.77 20.35
C ALA A 5 10.99 7.56 20.26
N ALA A 6 10.23 7.25 21.31
CA ALA A 6 9.29 6.13 21.31
C ALA A 6 8.17 6.34 20.28
N TRP A 7 7.70 7.57 20.14
CA TRP A 7 6.70 7.93 19.14
C TRP A 7 7.24 7.75 17.70
N TRP A 8 8.43 8.30 17.42
CA TRP A 8 9.05 8.17 16.10
C TRP A 8 9.37 6.72 15.75
N PHE A 9 9.83 5.93 16.71
CA PHE A 9 10.10 4.50 16.51
C PHE A 9 8.82 3.72 16.18
N ALA A 10 7.76 3.92 16.97
CA ALA A 10 6.47 3.28 16.71
C ALA A 10 5.89 3.70 15.36
N ALA A 11 5.99 4.98 15.00
CA ALA A 11 5.55 5.49 13.70
C ALA A 11 6.35 4.87 12.55
N ALA A 12 7.69 4.81 12.65
CA ALA A 12 8.55 4.23 11.64
C ALA A 12 8.27 2.73 11.44
N LEU A 13 8.10 1.97 12.53
CA LEU A 13 7.76 0.55 12.43
C LEU A 13 6.37 0.33 11.82
N SER A 14 5.40 1.15 12.20
CA SER A 14 4.03 1.09 11.66
C SER A 14 3.99 1.49 10.18
N LEU A 15 4.81 2.45 9.75
CA LEU A 15 5.02 2.79 8.34
C LEU A 15 5.62 1.61 7.58
N ALA A 16 6.63 0.93 8.13
CA ALA A 16 7.23 -0.24 7.49
C ALA A 16 6.21 -1.38 7.34
N ALA A 17 5.45 -1.68 8.40
CA ALA A 17 4.37 -2.68 8.36
C ALA A 17 3.27 -2.30 7.36
N GLY A 18 2.85 -1.04 7.36
CA GLY A 18 1.88 -0.49 6.41
C GLY A 18 2.38 -0.57 4.96
N ALA A 19 3.64 -0.27 4.70
CA ALA A 19 4.26 -0.36 3.38
C ALA A 19 4.32 -1.81 2.87
N LEU A 20 4.64 -2.77 3.74
CA LEU A 20 4.60 -4.19 3.39
C LEU A 20 3.16 -4.63 3.04
N GLY A 21 2.19 -4.26 3.89
CA GLY A 21 0.77 -4.52 3.62
C GLY A 21 0.30 -3.88 2.31
N PHE A 22 0.77 -2.67 2.02
CA PHE A 22 0.50 -1.94 0.78
C PHE A 22 0.99 -2.69 -0.45
N ILE A 23 2.22 -3.21 -0.44
CA ILE A 23 2.81 -3.96 -1.56
C ILE A 23 2.03 -5.25 -1.81
N VAL A 24 1.71 -5.99 -0.75
CA VAL A 24 0.93 -7.23 -0.83
C VAL A 24 -0.43 -6.92 -1.45
N LEU A 25 -1.09 -5.87 -0.96
CA LEU A 25 -2.42 -5.53 -1.41
C LEU A 25 -2.45 -5.00 -2.85
N LEU A 26 -1.48 -4.18 -3.26
CA LEU A 26 -1.31 -3.78 -4.66
C LEU A 26 -1.15 -5.00 -5.58
N THR A 27 -0.39 -5.99 -5.12
CA THR A 27 -0.16 -7.22 -5.86
C THR A 27 -1.47 -8.01 -6.02
N VAL A 28 -2.19 -8.23 -4.92
CA VAL A 28 -3.49 -8.93 -4.92
C VAL A 28 -4.51 -8.20 -5.79
N HIS A 29 -4.65 -6.89 -5.60
CA HIS A 29 -5.55 -6.03 -6.39
C HIS A 29 -5.25 -6.15 -7.89
N TYR A 30 -3.98 -6.11 -8.27
CA TYR A 30 -3.57 -6.27 -9.67
C TYR A 30 -3.96 -7.64 -10.26
N TYR A 31 -3.77 -8.73 -9.51
CA TYR A 31 -4.15 -10.06 -9.98
C TYR A 31 -5.65 -10.23 -10.10
N ILE A 32 -6.41 -9.72 -9.12
CA ILE A 32 -7.88 -9.71 -9.17
C ILE A 32 -8.38 -8.91 -10.37
N GLU A 33 -7.89 -7.68 -10.60
CA GLU A 33 -8.27 -6.91 -11.78
C GLU A 33 -7.96 -7.64 -13.08
N LYS A 34 -6.79 -8.29 -13.15
CA LYS A 34 -6.34 -9.01 -14.33
C LYS A 34 -7.21 -10.23 -14.63
N ASP A 35 -7.54 -11.02 -13.60
CA ASP A 35 -8.14 -12.34 -13.77
C ASP A 35 -9.68 -12.31 -13.65
N LEU A 36 -10.25 -11.39 -12.86
CA LEU A 36 -11.70 -11.31 -12.61
C LEU A 36 -12.39 -10.14 -13.32
N ASN A 37 -11.70 -9.02 -13.57
CA ASN A 37 -12.35 -7.79 -14.06
C ASN A 37 -11.83 -7.27 -15.41
N GLN A 38 -11.20 -8.13 -16.22
CA GLN A 38 -10.65 -7.78 -17.55
C GLN A 38 -9.78 -6.50 -17.54
N ARG A 39 -9.09 -6.22 -16.43
CA ARG A 39 -8.26 -5.03 -16.19
C ARG A 39 -9.02 -3.71 -16.07
N VAL A 40 -10.33 -3.73 -15.82
CA VAL A 40 -11.12 -2.54 -15.50
C VAL A 40 -10.94 -2.21 -14.00
N PRO A 41 -10.75 -0.93 -13.64
CA PRO A 41 -10.64 -0.55 -12.23
C PRO A 41 -11.97 -0.77 -11.50
N PHE A 42 -11.93 -1.38 -10.31
CA PHE A 42 -13.12 -1.65 -9.50
C PHE A 42 -13.03 -0.90 -8.16
N PHE A 43 -13.92 0.07 -7.98
CA PHE A 43 -13.87 1.01 -6.85
C PHE A 43 -13.87 0.35 -5.45
N PRO A 44 -14.67 -0.70 -5.17
CA PRO A 44 -14.65 -1.36 -3.86
C PRO A 44 -13.28 -1.89 -3.41
N PHE A 45 -12.41 -2.28 -4.35
CA PHE A 45 -11.06 -2.72 -3.97
C PHE A 45 -10.16 -1.57 -3.50
N ASN A 46 -10.42 -0.33 -3.92
CA ASN A 46 -9.73 0.85 -3.39
C ASN A 46 -10.13 1.10 -1.93
N LEU A 47 -11.41 0.93 -1.60
CA LEU A 47 -11.89 1.08 -0.22
C LEU A 47 -11.26 0.00 0.67
N LEU A 48 -11.29 -1.26 0.22
CA LEU A 48 -10.66 -2.37 0.94
C LEU A 48 -9.15 -2.15 1.10
N ALA A 49 -8.48 -1.59 0.07
CA ALA A 49 -7.08 -1.21 0.15
C ALA A 49 -6.81 -0.29 1.33
N VAL A 50 -7.53 0.83 1.38
CA VAL A 50 -7.37 1.85 2.41
C VAL A 50 -7.63 1.25 3.79
N LEU A 51 -8.74 0.53 3.95
CA LEU A 51 -9.10 -0.12 5.22
C LEU A 51 -8.01 -1.08 5.71
N PHE A 52 -7.47 -1.90 4.81
CA PHE A 52 -6.43 -2.86 5.14
C PHE A 52 -5.13 -2.16 5.56
N ILE A 53 -4.69 -1.16 4.80
CA ILE A 53 -3.47 -0.40 5.11
C ILE A 53 -3.62 0.34 6.44
N THR A 54 -4.77 0.97 6.70
CA THR A 54 -5.06 1.62 7.98
C THR A 54 -5.11 0.62 9.12
N SER A 55 -5.58 -0.61 8.88
CA SER A 55 -5.62 -1.67 9.89
C SER A 55 -4.22 -2.16 10.26
N PHE A 56 -3.35 -2.35 9.27
CA PHE A 56 -1.96 -2.72 9.51
C PHE A 56 -1.20 -1.61 10.25
N PHE A 57 -1.26 -0.37 9.74
CA PHE A 57 -0.61 0.76 10.39
C PHE A 57 -1.15 0.97 11.81
N GLY A 58 -2.47 1.06 11.95
CA GLY A 58 -3.11 1.35 13.23
C GLY A 58 -2.94 0.23 14.25
N GLY A 59 -2.99 -1.02 13.81
CA GLY A 59 -2.73 -2.18 14.66
C GLY A 59 -1.29 -2.21 15.18
N THR A 60 -0.31 -2.04 14.28
CA THR A 60 1.11 -1.98 14.69
C THR A 60 1.38 -0.80 15.60
N PHE A 61 0.83 0.38 15.30
CA PHE A 61 1.03 1.58 16.11
C PHE A 61 0.41 1.41 17.51
N THR A 62 -0.81 0.91 17.58
CA THR A 62 -1.51 0.68 18.86
C THR A 62 -0.77 -0.37 19.70
N MET A 63 -0.26 -1.43 19.08
CA MET A 63 0.51 -2.46 19.77
C MET A 63 1.83 -1.90 20.31
N VAL A 64 2.60 -1.18 19.50
CA VAL A 64 3.93 -0.69 19.90
C VAL A 64 3.83 0.53 20.80
N TYR A 65 3.16 1.59 20.35
CA TYR A 65 3.04 2.83 21.12
C TYR A 65 2.07 2.69 22.28
N GLY A 66 0.92 2.06 22.05
CA GLY A 66 -0.13 1.94 23.06
C GLY A 66 0.20 0.93 24.16
N ILE A 67 0.62 -0.28 23.77
CA ILE A 67 0.86 -1.39 24.72
C ILE A 67 2.32 -1.42 25.17
N ILE A 68 3.29 -1.57 24.25
CA ILE A 68 4.71 -1.78 24.63
C ILE A 68 5.30 -0.55 25.34
N PHE A 69 5.03 0.66 24.85
CA PHE A 69 5.51 1.89 25.48
C PHE A 69 4.52 2.48 26.51
N GLU A 70 3.50 1.72 26.92
CA GLU A 70 2.47 2.17 27.88
C GLU A 70 1.75 3.48 27.49
N GLY A 71 1.70 3.83 26.19
CA GLY A 71 1.04 5.06 25.72
C GLY A 71 -0.43 5.14 26.08
N VAL A 72 -1.12 4.00 26.20
CA VAL A 72 -2.51 3.97 26.68
C VAL A 72 -2.64 4.49 28.12
N ARG A 73 -1.66 4.23 28.99
CA ARG A 73 -1.68 4.68 30.38
C ARG A 73 -1.45 6.18 30.49
N ASP A 74 -0.58 6.72 29.65
CA ASP A 74 -0.19 8.13 29.66
C ASP A 74 -1.25 9.06 29.06
N ILE A 75 -1.86 8.67 27.92
CA ILE A 75 -2.78 9.55 27.17
C ILE A 75 -4.18 8.97 26.96
N GLY A 76 -4.43 7.72 27.36
CA GLY A 76 -5.73 7.05 27.22
C GLY A 76 -5.95 6.41 25.84
N TRP A 77 -6.84 5.41 25.82
CA TRP A 77 -7.19 4.64 24.62
C TRP A 77 -7.69 5.49 23.45
N PHE A 78 -8.56 6.46 23.74
CA PHE A 78 -9.16 7.30 22.71
C PHE A 78 -8.10 8.06 21.90
N TYR A 79 -7.13 8.67 22.57
CA TYR A 79 -6.07 9.43 21.92
C TYR A 79 -5.09 8.54 21.14
N VAL A 80 -4.79 7.34 21.65
CA VAL A 80 -3.96 6.37 20.93
C VAL A 80 -4.65 5.95 19.63
N LEU A 81 -5.94 5.62 19.68
CA LEU A 81 -6.71 5.22 18.49
C LEU A 81 -6.83 6.36 17.47
N LEU A 82 -7.05 7.58 17.93
CA LEU A 82 -7.15 8.75 17.05
C LEU A 82 -5.82 8.99 16.32
N LYS A 83 -4.69 8.85 17.01
CA LYS A 83 -3.36 8.92 16.40
C LYS A 83 -3.05 7.72 15.50
N ALA A 84 -3.55 6.54 15.83
CA ALA A 84 -3.29 5.32 15.08
C ALA A 84 -4.08 5.23 13.76
N TYR A 85 -5.33 5.73 13.74
CA TYR A 85 -6.24 5.52 12.61
C TYR A 85 -6.59 6.80 11.84
N ILE A 86 -6.82 7.92 12.54
CA ILE A 86 -7.30 9.16 11.90
C ILE A 86 -6.13 9.99 11.38
N MET A 87 -5.09 10.19 12.21
CA MET A 87 -3.93 10.99 11.84
C MET A 87 -3.19 10.50 10.56
N PRO A 88 -2.93 9.20 10.34
CA PRO A 88 -2.21 8.73 9.15
C PRO A 88 -3.09 8.67 7.90
N LEU A 89 -4.43 8.75 8.04
CA LEU A 89 -5.37 8.50 6.97
C LEU A 89 -5.18 9.42 5.74
N PRO A 90 -4.97 10.75 5.90
CA PRO A 90 -4.69 11.63 4.77
C PRO A 90 -3.39 11.27 4.03
N LEU A 91 -2.34 10.90 4.78
CA LEU A 91 -1.06 10.51 4.21
C LEU A 91 -1.17 9.19 3.45
N LEU A 92 -1.86 8.19 4.02
CA LEU A 92 -2.10 6.89 3.40
C LEU A 92 -2.97 7.01 2.15
N LEU A 93 -4.02 7.84 2.18
CA LEU A 93 -4.86 8.12 1.02
C LEU A 93 -4.07 8.79 -0.10
N ALA A 94 -3.30 9.84 0.22
CA ALA A 94 -2.45 10.51 -0.75
C ALA A 94 -1.46 9.51 -1.37
N GLY A 95 -0.75 8.75 -0.53
CA GLY A 95 0.17 7.71 -0.98
C GLY A 95 -0.50 6.70 -1.92
N TYR A 96 -1.70 6.23 -1.58
CA TYR A 96 -2.45 5.31 -2.42
C TYR A 96 -2.83 5.92 -3.78
N ILE A 97 -3.39 7.13 -3.80
CA ILE A 97 -3.82 7.82 -5.01
C ILE A 97 -2.64 8.05 -5.98
N PHE A 98 -1.44 8.36 -5.46
CA PHE A 98 -0.25 8.56 -6.29
C PHE A 98 0.44 7.26 -6.71
N LEU A 99 0.58 6.29 -5.80
CA LEU A 99 1.34 5.07 -6.06
C LEU A 99 0.56 4.04 -6.89
N PHE A 100 -0.76 3.94 -6.72
CA PHE A 100 -1.59 2.96 -7.42
C PHE A 100 -1.53 3.10 -8.97
N PRO A 101 -1.77 4.29 -9.58
CA PRO A 101 -1.69 4.43 -11.03
C PRO A 101 -0.26 4.17 -11.55
N GLN A 102 0.76 4.57 -10.79
CA GLN A 102 2.16 4.32 -11.14
C GLN A 102 2.49 2.83 -11.14
N PHE A 103 2.06 2.11 -10.11
CA PHE A 103 2.21 0.66 -10.02
C PHE A 103 1.50 -0.06 -11.17
N ARG A 104 0.29 0.37 -11.51
CA ARG A 104 -0.49 -0.17 -12.64
C ARG A 104 0.22 0.07 -13.98
N SER A 105 0.75 1.28 -14.21
CA SER A 105 1.53 1.61 -15.40
C SER A 105 2.80 0.76 -15.52
N TRP A 106 3.51 0.55 -14.40
CA TRP A 106 4.72 -0.26 -14.37
C TRP A 106 4.45 -1.73 -14.71
N ARG A 107 3.39 -2.31 -14.13
CA ARG A 107 2.99 -3.72 -14.32
C ARG A 107 2.31 -3.99 -15.67
N ARG A 108 1.76 -2.97 -16.33
CA ARG A 108 1.15 -3.13 -17.67
C ARG A 108 2.20 -3.59 -18.70
N PRO A 109 1.95 -4.68 -19.44
CA PRO A 109 2.89 -5.24 -20.41
C PRO A 109 2.90 -4.50 -21.75
N TYR A 110 2.05 -3.49 -21.94
CA TYR A 110 1.95 -2.71 -23.17
C TYR A 110 2.00 -1.20 -22.87
N GLN A 111 2.63 -0.46 -23.79
CA GLN A 111 2.56 1.00 -23.87
C GLN A 111 1.91 1.35 -25.22
N ALA A 112 0.80 2.09 -25.19
CA ALA A 112 0.23 2.67 -26.39
C ALA A 112 1.14 3.80 -26.87
N VAL A 113 1.44 3.85 -28.16
CA VAL A 113 2.21 4.94 -28.75
C VAL A 113 1.22 6.01 -29.18
N GLU A 114 1.29 7.19 -28.55
CA GLU A 114 0.41 8.32 -28.87
C GLU A 114 0.45 8.64 -30.36
N GLY A 115 -0.74 8.82 -30.97
CA GLY A 115 -0.87 9.11 -32.39
C GLY A 115 -0.81 7.91 -33.34
N THR A 116 -0.72 6.66 -32.85
CA THR A 116 -0.73 5.47 -33.70
C THR A 116 -1.60 4.34 -33.12
N ASN A 117 -2.17 3.49 -33.97
CA ASN A 117 -2.86 2.25 -33.56
C ASN A 117 -1.88 1.13 -33.14
N VAL A 118 -0.62 1.46 -32.90
CA VAL A 118 0.45 0.50 -32.61
C VAL A 118 0.66 0.39 -31.10
N VAL A 119 0.50 -0.82 -30.59
CA VAL A 119 0.75 -1.14 -29.18
C VAL A 119 2.13 -1.76 -29.05
N LYS A 120 3.07 -1.09 -28.38
CA LYS A 120 4.39 -1.67 -28.08
C LYS A 120 4.27 -2.61 -26.89
N LEU A 121 4.52 -3.89 -27.12
CA LEU A 121 4.71 -4.85 -26.04
C LEU A 121 6.08 -4.57 -25.39
N LYS A 122 6.11 -4.33 -24.08
CA LYS A 122 7.37 -4.26 -23.33
C LYS A 122 8.12 -5.58 -23.57
N THR A 123 9.40 -5.48 -23.94
CA THR A 123 10.23 -6.64 -24.28
C THR A 123 10.22 -7.63 -23.11
N ARG A 124 9.56 -8.78 -23.28
CA ARG A 124 9.65 -9.86 -22.29
C ARG A 124 11.05 -10.46 -22.40
N HIS A 125 11.87 -10.29 -21.36
CA HIS A 125 13.21 -10.91 -21.28
C HIS A 125 13.19 -12.46 -21.34
N TYR A 126 12.02 -13.09 -21.36
CA TYR A 126 11.85 -14.53 -21.33
C TYR A 126 12.16 -15.26 -22.65
N GLN A 127 12.19 -14.56 -23.80
CA GLN A 127 12.20 -15.24 -25.10
C GLN A 127 13.57 -15.35 -25.80
N LYS A 128 14.67 -15.03 -25.10
CA LYS A 128 16.03 -15.24 -25.65
C LYS A 128 16.60 -16.65 -25.38
N ARG A 129 15.93 -17.49 -24.58
CA ARG A 129 16.43 -18.83 -24.21
C ARG A 129 15.83 -20.00 -25.01
N SER A 130 14.90 -19.74 -25.93
CA SER A 130 14.21 -20.80 -26.70
C SER A 130 14.65 -20.91 -28.16
N ARG A 131 15.62 -20.11 -28.62
CA ARG A 131 16.21 -20.22 -29.98
C ARG A 131 17.50 -21.06 -30.03
N TYR A 132 17.78 -21.84 -28.98
CA TYR A 132 18.95 -22.71 -28.89
C TYR A 132 18.57 -24.15 -28.51
N ILE A 133 17.46 -24.64 -29.06
CA ILE A 133 17.13 -26.08 -29.10
C ILE A 133 16.73 -26.39 -30.52
#